data_AF-A0A448WXG4-F1
#
_entry.id   AF-A0A448WXG4-F1
#
_cell.length_a   1.000
_cell.length_b   1.000
_cell.length_c   1.000
_cell.angle_alpha   90.00
_cell.angle_beta   90.00
_cell.angle_gamma   90.00
#
_symmetry.space_group_name_H-M   'P 1'
#
loop_
_entity.id
_entity.type
_entity.pdbx_description
1 polymer ?
#
loop_
_entity_poly.entity_id
_entity_poly.type
_entity_poly.pdbx_seq_one_letter_code
_entity_poly.pdbx_strand_id
1 'polypeptide(L)' 'MSLSVCTSVNSVAVHGIPSHQDLLEAGDLVSVDISIYNGLVHGDACQTYVVGVNCGHDQPSL' A
#
# COMPACT_ATOMS: atom_id res chain seq x y z
N MET A 1 6.25 9.76 15.64
CA MET A 1 5.56 8.86 14.69
C MET A 1 6.25 7.52 14.73
N SER A 2 5.56 6.48 15.22
CA SER A 2 6.01 5.10 15.02
C SER A 2 5.50 4.68 13.65
N LEU A 3 6.40 4.34 12.74
CA LEU A 3 6.06 3.74 11.46
C LEU A 3 6.21 2.23 11.61
N SER A 4 5.13 1.49 11.41
CA SER A 4 5.06 0.04 11.65
C SER A 4 4.86 -0.78 10.38
N VAL A 5 4.84 -0.13 9.22
CA VAL A 5 4.54 -0.71 7.90
C VAL A 5 5.28 0.09 6.83
N CYS A 6 5.68 -0.57 5.74
CA CYS A 6 6.13 0.13 4.55
C CYS A 6 4.97 0.23 3.54
N THR A 7 4.77 1.41 2.96
CA THR A 7 3.78 1.64 1.90
C THR A 7 4.47 2.26 0.69
N SER A 8 4.53 1.53 -0.42
CA SER A 8 5.27 1.97 -1.61
C SER A 8 4.29 2.25 -2.74
N VAL A 9 4.12 3.54 -3.07
CA VAL A 9 3.15 4.02 -4.06
C VAL A 9 3.82 4.18 -5.43
N ASN A 10 3.19 3.62 -6.46
CA ASN A 10 3.56 3.74 -7.87
C ASN A 10 5.04 3.42 -8.17
N SER A 11 5.88 4.42 -8.38
CA SER A 11 7.29 4.24 -8.76
C SER A 11 8.21 3.88 -7.58
N VAL A 12 7.71 3.95 -6.35
CA VAL A 12 8.46 3.53 -5.17
C VAL A 12 8.53 2.00 -5.14
N ALA A 13 9.73 1.45 -5.26
CA ALA A 13 9.92 0.00 -5.38
C ALA A 13 9.61 -0.76 -4.08
N VAL A 14 10.23 -0.35 -2.97
CA VAL A 14 10.08 -0.93 -1.60
C VAL A 14 10.42 0.14 -0.55
N HIS A 15 10.18 -0.17 0.72
CA HIS A 15 10.53 0.69 1.87
C HIS A 15 9.97 2.12 1.79
N GLY A 16 8.85 2.31 1.09
CA GLY A 16 8.15 3.58 1.13
C GLY A 16 7.73 3.90 2.56
N ILE A 17 7.97 5.14 2.98
CA ILE A 17 7.69 5.63 4.34
C ILE A 17 6.29 6.24 4.32
N PRO A 18 5.32 5.67 5.06
CA PRO A 18 3.97 6.23 5.12
C PRO A 18 3.97 7.71 5.48
N SER A 19 3.30 8.51 4.65
CA SER A 19 3.16 9.94 4.86
C SER A 19 1.70 10.40 4.79
N HIS A 20 1.32 11.39 5.59
CA HIS A 20 0.03 12.07 5.43
C HIS A 20 -0.07 12.88 4.13
N GLN A 21 1.06 13.11 3.45
CA GLN A 21 1.10 13.74 2.13
C GLN A 21 0.78 12.76 0.99
N ASP A 22 0.83 11.45 1.24
CA ASP A 22 0.51 10.44 0.22
C ASP A 22 -1.01 10.26 0.13
N LEU A 23 -1.66 11.15 -0.63
CA LEU A 23 -3.07 11.04 -0.95
C LEU A 23 -3.23 10.10 -2.15
N LEU A 24 -3.77 8.91 -1.90
CA LEU A 24 -3.98 7.89 -2.93
C LEU A 24 -5.15 8.25 -3.85
N GLU A 25 -4.98 8.03 -5.14
CA GLU A 25 -5.97 8.28 -6.18
C GLU A 25 -6.44 6.97 -6.83
N ALA A 26 -7.61 7.01 -7.49
CA ALA A 26 -8.12 5.85 -8.21
C ALA A 26 -7.16 5.48 -9.37
N GLY A 27 -6.74 4.22 -9.40
CA GLY A 27 -5.75 3.69 -10.34
C GLY A 27 -4.33 3.57 -9.78
N ASP A 28 -4.04 4.17 -8.62
CA ASP A 28 -2.72 4.01 -7.99
C ASP A 28 -2.44 2.54 -7.64
N LEU A 29 -1.17 2.18 -7.75
CA LEU A 29 -0.65 0.93 -7.22
C LEU A 29 0.05 1.19 -5.90
N VAL A 30 -0.30 0.45 -4.87
CA VAL A 30 0.34 0.53 -3.56
C VAL A 30 0.75 -0.85 -3.08
N SER A 31 2.03 -1.04 -2.80
CA SER A 31 2.49 -2.21 -2.03
C SER A 31 2.41 -1.92 -0.55
N VAL A 32 1.87 -2.87 0.22
CA VAL A 32 1.82 -2.84 1.67
C VAL A 32 2.63 -4.01 2.19
N ASP A 33 3.70 -3.72 2.92
CA ASP A 33 4.65 -4.70 3.43
C ASP A 33 4.62 -4.72 4.96
N ILE A 34 4.22 -5.85 5.53
CA ILE A 34 3.94 -6.04 6.95
C ILE A 34 4.80 -7.16 7.51
N SER A 35 5.53 -6.82 8.57
CA SER A 35 6.23 -7.76 9.43
C SER A 35 5.63 -7.77 10.83
N ILE A 36 5.39 -8.95 11.40
CA ILE A 36 4.87 -9.12 12.77
C ILE A 36 5.83 -10.00 13.56
N TYR A 37 6.11 -9.62 14.81
CA TYR A 37 6.87 -10.42 15.76
C TYR A 37 5.96 -10.92 16.88
N ASN A 38 6.01 -12.23 17.17
CA ASN A 38 5.19 -12.85 18.22
C ASN A 38 5.93 -13.14 19.53
N GLY A 39 7.19 -12.71 19.66
CA GLY A 39 8.06 -13.05 20.80
C GLY A 39 9.02 -14.21 20.55
N LEU A 40 8.89 -14.92 19.42
CA LEU A 40 9.76 -16.05 19.05
C LEU A 40 10.24 -15.95 17.59
N VAL A 41 9.35 -15.60 16.67
CA VAL A 41 9.63 -15.56 15.23
C VAL A 41 8.99 -14.34 14.57
N HIS A 42 9.51 -13.99 13.41
CA HIS A 42 8.94 -12.97 12.52
C HIS A 42 8.14 -13.64 11.41
N GLY A 43 6.93 -13.14 11.16
CA GLY A 43 6.20 -13.38 9.93
C GLY A 43 6.31 -12.14 9.04
N ASP A 44 6.48 -12.33 7.75
CA ASP A 44 6.70 -11.26 6.78
C ASP A 44 5.87 -11.52 5.52
N ALA A 45 5.13 -10.51 5.06
CA ALA A 45 4.29 -10.61 3.87
C ALA A 45 4.06 -9.24 3.23
N CYS A 46 4.13 -9.22 1.90
CA CYS A 46 3.90 -8.03 1.09
C CYS A 46 2.90 -8.35 -0.03
N GLN A 47 2.01 -7.40 -0.31
CA GLN A 47 1.03 -7.48 -1.39
C GLN A 47 0.82 -6.11 -2.03
N THR A 48 0.70 -6.09 -3.36
CA THR A 48 0.34 -4.88 -4.12
C THR A 48 -1.16 -4.86 -4.41
N TYR A 49 -1.76 -3.69 -4.20
CA TYR A 49 -3.18 -3.41 -4.39
C TYR A 49 -3.38 -2.29 -5.41
N VAL A 50 -4.50 -2.34 -6.13
CA VAL A 50 -4.98 -1.23 -6.96
C VAL A 50 -5.96 -0.41 -6.14
N VAL A 51 -5.78 0.90 -6.07
CA VAL A 51 -6.64 1.82 -5.34
C VAL A 51 -7.86 2.18 -6.18
N GLY A 52 -9.06 2.07 -5.62
CA GLY A 52 -10.28 2.68 -6.17
C GLY A 52 -10.81 2.12 -7.50
N VAL A 53 -10.15 1.14 -8.14
CA VAL A 53 -10.66 0.52 -9.36
C VAL A 53 -11.65 -0.59 -9.01
N ASN A 54 -12.94 -0.27 -9.10
CA ASN A 54 -13.97 -1.29 -9.09
C ASN A 54 -13.98 -2.01 -10.44
N CYS A 55 -13.78 -3.33 -10.44
CA CYS A 55 -14.05 -4.18 -11.58
C CYS A 55 -15.57 -4.23 -11.84
N GLY A 56 -16.12 -3.19 -12.49
CA GLY A 56 -17.41 -3.31 -13.18
C GLY A 56 -18.46 -2.20 -13.07
N HIS A 57 -18.19 -1.00 -12.53
CA HIS A 57 -19.20 0.09 -12.58
C HIS A 57 -18.70 1.53 -12.73
N ASP A 58 -17.40 1.78 -12.68
CA ASP A 58 -16.87 3.14 -12.82
C ASP A 58 -16.27 3.32 -14.23
N GLN A 59 -17.15 3.39 -15.23
CA GLN A 59 -16.83 4.14 -16.45
C GLN A 59 -16.69 5.61 -16.02
N PRO A 60 -15.60 6.31 -16.35
CA PRO A 60 -15.50 7.73 -16.05
C PRO A 60 -16.62 8.47 -16.78
N SER A 61 -17.40 9.27 -16.05
CA SER A 61 -18.25 10.27 -16.67
C SER A 61 -17.36 11.20 -17.49
N LEU A 62 -17.59 11.23 -18.81
CA LEU A 62 -17.19 12.31 -19.71
C LEU A 62 -17.53 13.68 -19.11
#